data_AF-A0A179D368-F1
#
_entry.id   AF-A0A179D368-F1
#
_cell.length_a   1.000
_cell.length_b   1.000
_cell.length_c   1.000
_cell.angle_alpha   90.00
_cell.angle_beta   90.00
_cell.angle_gamma   90.00
#
_symmetry.space_group_name_H-M   'P 1'
#
loop_
_entity.id
_entity.type
_entity.pdbx_description
1 polymer ?
#
loop_
_entity_poly.entity_id
_entity_poly.type
_entity_poly.pdbx_seq_one_letter_code
_entity_poly.pdbx_strand_id
1 'polypeptide(L)'
;MPKLFNPAPYIDHTLLAPTATEKDIKKLCSEAQEYGMAGVCVPPVFVPLARKELSGTGIRVVTVAGFPLGFQPTEVKVHEARLYRDLGADEIDMVINLHLTKNGRVREAVEEVKQVVKAANPTEVKVIIECAYLKAEEKKLLAELIPGTGAAYLKTSTGFGPGGATLEDVKLLREASGGKIKIKAAGGIRTLEECLAFIQAGAERIGTSAGASIVREYLARTGQLPYEEVEIFIDGACLGNPGPGGFSAILRARGHEKVLTGGEAETTNNRMEIRAAVEALKALKKPSRVKMYTDSKYLLSGATDWLPRWEKRGFRTADGKPVKNRDLWEELSRLLKIHEVEWIWIEGHAGHPENERCDKLAKNEAKKWKNSSSA
;
A
#
# COMPACT_ATOMS: atom_id res chain seq x y z
N MET A 1 -5.32 -16.15 23.42
CA MET A 1 -4.23 -15.87 22.47
C MET A 1 -3.36 -14.76 23.06
N PRO A 2 -2.03 -14.83 22.97
CA PRO A 2 -1.19 -13.70 23.35
C PRO A 2 -1.62 -12.46 22.54
N LYS A 3 -1.65 -11.29 23.18
CA LYS A 3 -2.01 -10.03 22.49
C LYS A 3 -1.02 -9.80 21.35
N LEU A 4 -1.51 -9.73 20.12
CA LEU A 4 -0.66 -9.34 18.99
C LEU A 4 -0.14 -7.92 19.22
N PHE A 5 1.15 -7.76 18.97
CA PHE A 5 1.87 -6.51 19.05
C PHE A 5 1.61 -5.67 17.79
N ASN A 6 1.35 -4.36 17.92
CA ASN A 6 1.13 -3.49 16.76
C ASN A 6 2.44 -3.28 16.00
N PRO A 7 2.57 -3.76 14.75
CA PRO A 7 3.82 -3.66 14.01
C PRO A 7 4.04 -2.27 13.38
N ALA A 8 3.01 -1.42 13.27
CA ALA A 8 3.09 -0.17 12.51
C ALA A 8 4.24 0.76 12.95
N PRO A 9 4.46 1.01 14.27
CA PRO A 9 5.53 1.90 14.74
C PRO A 9 6.96 1.40 14.47
N TYR A 10 7.10 0.19 13.89
CA TYR A 10 8.37 -0.43 13.53
C TYR A 10 8.60 -0.40 12.02
N ILE A 11 7.60 -0.02 11.21
CA ILE A 11 7.67 -0.16 9.76
C ILE A 11 8.13 1.13 9.10
N ASP A 12 9.20 1.02 8.31
CA ASP A 12 9.52 1.96 7.24
C ASP A 12 8.88 1.45 5.94
N HIS A 13 7.76 2.05 5.55
CA HIS A 13 7.02 1.69 4.34
C HIS A 13 7.82 2.09 3.11
N THR A 14 8.26 1.12 2.33
CA THR A 14 9.36 1.31 1.37
C THR A 14 8.89 1.16 -0.06
N LEU A 15 9.21 2.13 -0.91
CA LEU A 15 9.08 2.01 -2.36
C LEU A 15 10.34 2.54 -3.02
N LEU A 16 11.21 1.66 -3.51
CA LEU A 16 12.47 2.02 -4.18
C LEU A 16 12.55 1.50 -5.61
N ALA A 17 11.39 1.15 -6.21
CA ALA A 17 11.35 0.71 -7.59
C ALA A 17 11.84 1.84 -8.52
N PRO A 18 12.67 1.54 -9.53
CA PRO A 18 13.19 2.56 -10.46
C PRO A 18 12.09 3.22 -11.31
N THR A 19 10.90 2.62 -11.34
CA THR A 19 9.72 3.09 -12.08
C THR A 19 8.67 3.76 -11.18
N ALA A 20 8.96 3.99 -9.89
CA ALA A 20 8.03 4.64 -8.98
C ALA A 20 7.67 6.06 -9.46
N THR A 21 6.38 6.38 -9.48
CA THR A 21 5.86 7.69 -9.88
C THR A 21 5.51 8.56 -8.68
N GLU A 22 5.31 9.87 -8.87
CA GLU A 22 4.79 10.75 -7.81
C GLU A 22 3.47 10.26 -7.22
N LYS A 23 2.59 9.67 -8.05
CA LYS A 23 1.33 9.10 -7.58
C LYS A 23 1.57 7.97 -6.59
N ASP A 24 2.54 7.10 -6.87
CA ASP A 24 2.90 5.99 -6.00
C ASP A 24 3.50 6.49 -4.68
N ILE A 25 4.34 7.53 -4.72
CA ILE A 25 4.91 8.16 -3.52
C ILE A 25 3.83 8.81 -2.65
N LYS A 26 2.88 9.53 -3.26
CA LYS A 26 1.74 10.09 -2.51
C LYS A 26 0.90 9.00 -1.86
N LYS A 27 0.65 7.90 -2.59
CA LYS A 27 -0.04 6.74 -2.03
C LYS A 27 0.73 6.14 -0.85
N LEU A 28 2.04 5.93 -0.98
CA LEU A 28 2.92 5.45 0.08
C LEU A 28 2.83 6.32 1.35
N CYS A 29 2.87 7.64 1.18
CA CYS A 29 2.74 8.60 2.27
C CYS A 29 1.34 8.57 2.92
N SER A 30 0.30 8.44 2.11
CA SER A 30 -1.09 8.32 2.61
C SER A 30 -1.27 7.04 3.43
N GLU A 31 -0.75 5.91 2.96
CA GLU A 31 -0.82 4.63 3.68
C GLU A 31 -0.04 4.69 4.99
N ALA A 32 1.16 5.28 4.99
CA ALA A 32 1.94 5.44 6.22
C ALA A 32 1.21 6.30 7.27
N GLN A 33 0.54 7.37 6.83
CA GLN A 33 -0.31 8.22 7.69
C GLN A 33 -1.50 7.45 8.25
N GLU A 34 -2.26 6.78 7.38
CA GLU A 34 -3.44 6.02 7.73
C GLU A 34 -3.16 4.96 8.79
N TYR A 35 -2.01 4.29 8.67
CA TYR A 35 -1.63 3.18 9.53
C TYR A 35 -0.69 3.56 10.68
N GLY A 36 -0.24 4.82 10.78
CA GLY A 36 0.66 5.27 11.83
C GLY A 36 2.02 4.57 11.80
N MET A 37 2.61 4.44 10.61
CA MET A 37 3.91 3.80 10.42
C MET A 37 5.07 4.70 10.86
N ALA A 38 6.25 4.11 11.12
CA ALA A 38 7.42 4.86 11.58
C ALA A 38 7.94 5.87 10.55
N GLY A 39 7.98 5.45 9.28
CA GLY A 39 8.53 6.24 8.20
C GLY A 39 8.13 5.75 6.81
N VAL A 40 8.47 6.54 5.80
CA VAL A 40 8.47 6.13 4.40
C VAL A 40 9.88 6.13 3.85
N CYS A 41 10.26 5.10 3.10
CA CYS A 41 11.57 5.03 2.44
C CYS A 41 11.41 5.19 0.93
N VAL A 42 11.95 6.28 0.38
CA VAL A 42 11.73 6.73 -1.00
C VAL A 42 13.05 6.98 -1.75
N PRO A 43 13.05 6.93 -3.09
CA PRO A 43 14.19 7.32 -3.89
C PRO A 43 14.55 8.79 -3.63
N PRO A 44 15.84 9.19 -3.68
CA PRO A 44 16.26 10.52 -3.27
C PRO A 44 15.54 11.68 -3.98
N VAL A 45 15.20 11.51 -5.27
CA VAL A 45 14.46 12.52 -6.05
C VAL A 45 13.09 12.87 -5.45
N PHE A 46 12.50 11.94 -4.69
CA PHE A 46 11.17 12.12 -4.09
C PHE A 46 11.21 12.57 -2.63
N VAL A 47 12.39 12.81 -2.04
CA VAL A 47 12.50 13.32 -0.65
C VAL A 47 11.70 14.61 -0.44
N PRO A 48 11.80 15.66 -1.31
CA PRO A 48 11.02 16.87 -1.12
C PRO A 48 9.50 16.64 -1.20
N LEU A 49 9.06 15.74 -2.09
CA LEU A 49 7.66 15.37 -2.21
C LEU A 49 7.17 14.66 -0.94
N ALA A 50 7.87 13.62 -0.49
CA ALA A 50 7.51 12.89 0.73
C ALA A 50 7.50 13.81 1.96
N ARG A 51 8.46 14.73 2.06
CA ARG A 51 8.50 15.73 3.14
C ARG A 51 7.28 16.65 3.13
N LYS A 52 6.85 17.09 1.96
CA LYS A 52 5.65 17.90 1.78
C LYS A 52 4.38 17.14 2.20
N GLU A 53 4.22 15.91 1.71
CA GLU A 53 3.04 15.07 1.99
C GLU A 53 2.94 14.67 3.47
N LEU A 54 4.08 14.55 4.17
CA LEU A 54 4.14 14.13 5.57
C LEU A 54 4.39 15.30 6.53
N SER A 55 4.19 16.55 6.10
CA SER A 55 4.39 17.70 6.98
C SER A 55 3.44 17.65 8.19
N GLY A 56 4.00 17.76 9.40
CA GLY A 56 3.23 17.79 10.66
C GLY A 56 2.73 16.42 11.17
N THR A 57 3.03 15.31 10.49
CA THR A 57 2.51 13.98 10.87
C THR A 57 3.41 13.23 11.87
N GLY A 58 4.66 13.66 12.03
CA GLY A 58 5.68 12.96 12.82
C GLY A 58 6.28 11.72 12.12
N ILE A 59 5.77 11.34 10.94
CA ILE A 59 6.29 10.22 10.14
C ILE A 59 7.61 10.62 9.49
N ARG A 60 8.61 9.75 9.61
CA ARG A 60 9.98 10.00 9.14
C ARG A 60 10.08 9.85 7.63
N VAL A 61 10.76 10.78 6.97
CA VAL A 61 11.17 10.64 5.57
C VAL A 61 12.55 10.00 5.52
N VAL A 62 12.60 8.77 5.02
CA VAL A 62 13.82 7.98 4.84
C VAL A 62 14.21 7.97 3.37
N THR A 63 15.50 8.09 3.07
CA THR A 63 16.01 7.82 1.72
C THR A 63 17.26 6.94 1.77
N VAL A 64 17.87 6.68 0.62
CA VAL A 64 18.99 5.74 0.47
C VAL A 64 20.21 6.41 -0.15
N ALA A 65 21.41 6.07 0.31
CA ALA A 65 22.69 6.60 -0.19
C ALA A 65 23.66 5.47 -0.58
N GLY A 66 24.43 5.67 -1.64
CA GLY A 66 25.27 4.64 -2.25
C GLY A 66 24.49 3.40 -2.68
N PHE A 67 23.19 3.54 -2.94
CA PHE A 67 22.27 2.41 -3.06
C PHE A 67 22.09 1.94 -4.51
N PRO A 68 21.88 0.62 -4.77
CA PRO A 68 21.92 -0.48 -3.81
C PRO A 68 23.32 -1.10 -3.65
N LEU A 69 24.31 -0.73 -4.47
CA LEU A 69 25.55 -1.51 -4.59
C LEU A 69 26.68 -1.10 -3.63
N GLY A 70 26.62 0.11 -3.07
CA GLY A 70 27.61 0.61 -2.10
C GLY A 70 29.01 0.83 -2.66
N PHE A 71 29.20 0.79 -3.98
CA PHE A 71 30.52 0.80 -4.62
C PHE A 71 31.06 2.19 -5.01
N GLN A 72 30.32 3.24 -4.70
CA GLN A 72 30.73 4.61 -5.00
C GLN A 72 31.92 5.01 -4.10
N PRO A 73 32.80 5.92 -4.57
CA PRO A 73 33.78 6.57 -3.71
C PRO A 73 33.13 7.24 -2.50
N THR A 74 33.86 7.32 -1.39
CA THR A 74 33.37 7.89 -0.13
C THR A 74 32.92 9.34 -0.30
N GLU A 75 33.61 10.13 -1.10
CA GLU A 75 33.27 11.54 -1.36
C GLU A 75 31.89 11.70 -1.98
N VAL A 76 31.49 10.76 -2.85
CA VAL A 76 30.15 10.75 -3.47
C VAL A 76 29.10 10.48 -2.41
N LYS A 77 29.26 9.45 -1.57
CA LYS A 77 28.32 9.14 -0.50
C LYS A 77 28.23 10.26 0.55
N VAL A 78 29.35 10.91 0.85
CA VAL A 78 29.41 12.09 1.73
C VAL A 78 28.62 13.25 1.13
N HIS A 79 28.72 13.48 -0.17
CA HIS A 79 27.94 14.51 -0.86
C HIS A 79 26.44 14.17 -0.87
N GLU A 80 26.08 12.92 -1.23
CA GLU A 80 24.71 12.42 -1.16
C GLU A 80 24.10 12.64 0.23
N ALA A 81 24.82 12.29 1.28
CA ALA A 81 24.35 12.43 2.65
C ALA A 81 24.04 13.89 3.04
N ARG A 82 24.90 14.84 2.66
CA ARG A 82 24.65 16.28 2.87
C ARG A 82 23.44 16.75 2.07
N LEU A 83 23.39 16.39 0.79
CA LEU A 83 22.32 16.78 -0.11
C LEU A 83 20.97 16.26 0.40
N TYR A 84 20.88 14.99 0.80
CA TYR A 84 19.61 14.38 1.21
C TYR A 84 19.11 14.92 2.55
N ARG A 85 20.03 15.24 3.49
CA ARG A 85 19.70 16.04 4.68
C ARG A 85 19.09 17.38 4.27
N ASP A 86 19.74 18.11 3.37
CA ASP A 86 19.31 19.46 2.94
C ASP A 86 17.97 19.42 2.17
N LEU A 87 17.66 18.32 1.50
CA LEU A 87 16.35 18.07 0.86
C LEU A 87 15.23 17.73 1.87
N GLY A 88 15.56 17.47 3.13
CA GLY A 88 14.61 17.23 4.21
C GLY A 88 14.42 15.75 4.60
N ALA A 89 15.40 14.88 4.34
CA ALA A 89 15.40 13.52 4.87
C ALA A 89 15.63 13.52 6.40
N ASP A 90 14.78 12.80 7.13
CA ASP A 90 14.91 12.58 8.57
C ASP A 90 15.91 11.47 8.88
N GLU A 91 16.03 10.48 7.99
CA GLU A 91 16.96 9.35 8.12
C GLU A 91 17.52 8.93 6.74
N ILE A 92 18.75 8.42 6.69
CA ILE A 92 19.41 7.94 5.46
C ILE A 92 19.90 6.51 5.65
N ASP A 93 19.45 5.60 4.79
CA ASP A 93 19.91 4.21 4.72
C ASP A 93 21.07 4.11 3.71
N MET A 94 22.31 4.17 4.18
CA MET A 94 23.50 4.04 3.32
C MET A 94 23.87 2.58 3.08
N VAL A 95 24.44 2.25 1.92
CA VAL A 95 25.07 0.94 1.69
C VAL A 95 26.57 1.03 1.96
N ILE A 96 27.08 0.18 2.84
CA ILE A 96 28.52 0.09 3.13
C ILE A 96 29.29 -0.31 1.87
N ASN A 97 30.55 0.10 1.75
CA ASN A 97 31.42 -0.44 0.72
C ASN A 97 31.71 -1.94 0.93
N LEU A 98 30.93 -2.78 0.25
CA LEU A 98 31.09 -4.24 0.27
C LEU A 98 32.43 -4.69 -0.27
N HIS A 99 32.96 -4.00 -1.28
CA HIS A 99 34.25 -4.37 -1.90
C HIS A 99 35.40 -4.22 -0.91
N LEU A 100 35.43 -3.14 -0.11
CA LEU A 100 36.40 -3.01 0.97
C LEU A 100 36.25 -4.13 2.00
N THR A 101 35.01 -4.46 2.39
CA THR A 101 34.73 -5.54 3.33
C THR A 101 35.23 -6.89 2.82
N LYS A 102 34.89 -7.29 1.59
CA LYS A 102 35.30 -8.56 0.98
C LYS A 102 36.80 -8.68 0.77
N ASN A 103 37.51 -7.57 0.63
CA ASN A 103 38.96 -7.54 0.50
C ASN A 103 39.69 -7.43 1.87
N GLY A 104 38.99 -7.67 2.99
CA GLY A 104 39.58 -7.62 4.33
C GLY A 104 39.88 -6.20 4.83
N ARG A 105 39.48 -5.16 4.10
CA ARG A 105 39.69 -3.74 4.42
C ARG A 105 38.51 -3.16 5.22
N VAL A 106 38.02 -3.93 6.19
CA VAL A 106 36.79 -3.62 6.95
C VAL A 106 36.90 -2.29 7.69
N ARG A 107 38.07 -1.96 8.25
CA ARG A 107 38.29 -0.69 8.96
C ARG A 107 38.13 0.53 8.05
N GLU A 108 38.49 0.42 6.78
CA GLU A 108 38.32 1.50 5.80
C GLU A 108 36.84 1.65 5.42
N ALA A 109 36.10 0.55 5.30
CA ALA A 109 34.65 0.58 5.12
C ALA A 109 33.94 1.24 6.32
N VAL A 110 34.40 1.00 7.55
CA VAL A 110 33.88 1.64 8.76
C VAL A 110 34.24 3.12 8.83
N GLU A 111 35.41 3.52 8.34
CA GLU A 111 35.80 4.94 8.26
C GLU A 111 34.94 5.68 7.22
N GLU A 112 34.59 5.06 6.09
CA GLU A 112 33.59 5.62 5.16
C GLU A 112 32.26 5.90 5.87
N VAL A 113 31.76 4.94 6.65
CA VAL A 113 30.52 5.11 7.43
C VAL A 113 30.62 6.32 8.36
N LYS A 114 31.72 6.46 9.09
CA LYS A 114 31.95 7.59 10.00
C LYS A 114 31.93 8.95 9.26
N GLN A 115 32.52 9.02 8.07
CA GLN A 115 32.49 10.24 7.25
C GLN A 115 31.08 10.56 6.76
N VAL A 116 30.31 9.55 6.34
CA VAL A 116 28.92 9.71 5.91
C VAL A 116 28.02 10.14 7.07
N VAL A 117 28.15 9.52 8.25
CA VAL A 117 27.43 9.91 9.48
C VAL A 117 27.72 11.38 9.83
N LYS A 118 28.99 11.78 9.84
CA LYS A 118 29.38 13.17 10.11
C LYS A 118 28.77 14.14 9.11
N ALA A 119 28.68 13.75 7.84
CA ALA A 119 28.15 14.57 6.77
C ALA A 119 26.62 14.71 6.82
N ALA A 120 25.91 13.65 7.23
CA ALA A 120 24.46 13.61 7.36
C ALA A 120 23.93 14.39 8.57
N ASN A 121 24.73 14.60 9.62
CA ASN A 121 24.28 15.23 10.86
C ASN A 121 23.50 16.54 10.63
N PRO A 122 22.31 16.72 11.25
CA PRO A 122 21.71 15.88 12.30
C PRO A 122 20.85 14.69 11.82
N THR A 123 20.76 14.43 10.53
CA THR A 123 20.00 13.29 9.97
C THR A 123 20.64 11.96 10.39
N GLU A 124 19.83 11.03 10.90
CA GLU A 124 20.30 9.71 11.34
C GLU A 124 20.72 8.84 10.16
N VAL A 125 21.82 8.09 10.30
CA VAL A 125 22.28 7.15 9.27
C VAL A 125 22.10 5.70 9.72
N LYS A 126 21.54 4.88 8.83
CA LYS A 126 21.43 3.43 8.97
C LYS A 126 22.37 2.77 7.96
N VAL A 127 23.15 1.78 8.40
CA VAL A 127 24.18 1.15 7.57
C VAL A 127 23.69 -0.21 7.07
N ILE A 128 23.38 -0.30 5.78
CA ILE A 128 23.10 -1.55 5.10
C ILE A 128 24.41 -2.28 4.87
N ILE A 129 24.56 -3.45 5.48
CA ILE A 129 25.76 -4.31 5.33
C ILE A 129 25.59 -5.40 4.26
N GLU A 130 24.38 -5.54 3.72
CA GLU A 130 23.98 -6.55 2.74
C GLU A 130 24.42 -7.97 3.13
N CYS A 131 23.78 -8.50 4.17
CA CYS A 131 24.11 -9.78 4.81
C CYS A 131 24.25 -10.95 3.82
N ALA A 132 23.51 -10.94 2.71
CA ALA A 132 23.51 -12.04 1.74
C ALA A 132 24.87 -12.25 1.03
N TYR A 133 25.76 -11.25 1.03
CA TYR A 133 27.11 -11.36 0.45
C TYR A 133 28.21 -11.62 1.48
N LEU A 134 27.88 -11.58 2.77
CA LEU A 134 28.84 -11.63 3.86
C LEU A 134 28.84 -12.99 4.55
N LYS A 135 30.04 -13.43 4.95
CA LYS A 135 30.24 -14.55 5.87
C LYS A 135 29.89 -14.11 7.29
N ALA A 136 29.66 -15.07 8.19
CA ALA A 136 29.31 -14.79 9.58
C ALA A 136 30.38 -13.93 10.29
N GLU A 137 31.66 -14.17 10.00
CA GLU A 137 32.80 -13.46 10.60
C GLU A 137 32.83 -11.99 10.16
N GLU A 138 32.54 -11.73 8.87
CA GLU A 138 32.45 -10.38 8.31
C GLU A 138 31.26 -9.61 8.94
N LYS A 139 30.11 -10.27 9.11
CA LYS A 139 28.92 -9.68 9.77
C LYS A 139 29.22 -9.31 11.22
N LYS A 140 29.84 -10.21 11.99
CA LYS A 140 30.21 -9.98 13.40
C LYS A 140 31.16 -8.80 13.54
N LEU A 141 32.22 -8.76 12.75
CA LEU A 141 33.20 -7.69 12.81
C LEU A 141 32.60 -6.31 12.47
N LEU A 142 31.72 -6.25 11.46
CA LEU A 142 30.98 -5.01 11.17
C LEU A 142 30.05 -4.60 12.31
N ALA A 143 29.34 -5.56 12.90
CA ALA A 143 28.43 -5.31 14.02
C ALA A 143 29.14 -4.81 15.29
N GLU A 144 30.39 -5.23 15.52
CA GLU A 144 31.24 -4.76 16.62
C GLU A 144 31.76 -3.34 16.39
N LEU A 145 32.11 -2.99 15.14
CA LEU A 145 32.81 -1.74 14.81
C LEU A 145 31.88 -0.57 14.47
N ILE A 146 30.78 -0.82 13.74
CA ILE A 146 29.85 0.24 13.30
C ILE A 146 29.26 1.06 14.45
N PRO A 147 28.94 0.53 15.64
CA PRO A 147 28.47 1.34 16.77
C PRO A 147 29.39 2.52 17.10
N GLY A 148 30.71 2.39 16.90
CA GLY A 148 31.68 3.46 17.16
C GLY A 148 31.66 4.62 16.15
N THR A 149 30.85 4.54 15.09
CA THR A 149 30.77 5.57 14.04
C THR A 149 29.73 6.65 14.32
N GLY A 150 28.79 6.40 15.24
CA GLY A 150 27.60 7.23 15.45
C GLY A 150 26.40 6.89 14.55
N ALA A 151 26.48 5.84 13.73
CA ALA A 151 25.33 5.32 13.01
C ALA A 151 24.22 4.87 13.98
N ALA A 152 22.96 5.12 13.60
CA ALA A 152 21.80 4.84 14.44
C ALA A 152 21.37 3.36 14.35
N TYR A 153 21.57 2.73 13.18
CA TYR A 153 21.16 1.36 12.91
C TYR A 153 22.18 0.58 12.09
N LEU A 154 22.25 -0.73 12.33
CA LEU A 154 22.66 -1.72 11.34
C LEU A 154 21.42 -2.19 10.57
N LYS A 155 21.50 -2.27 9.25
CA LYS A 155 20.44 -2.76 8.38
C LYS A 155 20.90 -4.00 7.62
N THR A 156 20.06 -5.02 7.56
CA THR A 156 20.41 -6.33 6.97
C THR A 156 20.67 -6.24 5.47
N SER A 157 19.68 -5.79 4.68
CA SER A 157 19.69 -5.95 3.22
C SER A 157 19.11 -4.76 2.49
N THR A 158 19.48 -4.61 1.21
CA THR A 158 18.89 -3.63 0.29
C THR A 158 17.56 -4.08 -0.29
N GLY A 159 17.36 -5.39 -0.42
CA GLY A 159 16.27 -6.00 -1.19
C GLY A 159 16.57 -6.16 -2.69
N PHE A 160 17.76 -5.75 -3.15
CA PHE A 160 18.24 -5.90 -4.53
C PHE A 160 19.40 -6.93 -4.65
N GLY A 161 19.89 -7.44 -3.52
CA GLY A 161 20.85 -8.55 -3.48
C GLY A 161 20.19 -9.93 -3.67
N PRO A 162 20.98 -11.02 -3.54
CA PRO A 162 20.51 -12.39 -3.78
C PRO A 162 19.66 -12.96 -2.63
N GLY A 163 19.54 -12.23 -1.52
CA GLY A 163 18.77 -12.64 -0.34
C GLY A 163 18.30 -11.44 0.48
N GLY A 164 17.31 -11.68 1.35
CA GLY A 164 16.75 -10.70 2.27
C GLY A 164 17.26 -10.85 3.71
N ALA A 165 16.50 -10.32 4.67
CA ALA A 165 16.76 -10.53 6.08
C ALA A 165 16.52 -12.00 6.48
N THR A 166 17.31 -12.50 7.43
CA THR A 166 17.11 -13.80 8.08
C THR A 166 17.07 -13.61 9.60
N LEU A 167 16.34 -14.47 10.32
CA LEU A 167 16.26 -14.37 11.79
C LEU A 167 17.65 -14.62 12.42
N GLU A 168 18.44 -15.50 11.79
CA GLU A 168 19.82 -15.81 12.17
C GLU A 168 20.70 -14.57 12.08
N ASP A 169 20.61 -13.81 10.98
CA ASP A 169 21.38 -12.57 10.81
C ASP A 169 20.98 -11.51 11.83
N VAL A 170 19.68 -11.32 12.09
CA VAL A 170 19.23 -10.33 13.09
C VAL A 170 19.75 -10.67 14.49
N LYS A 171 19.68 -11.95 14.89
CA LYS A 171 20.23 -12.40 16.18
C LYS A 171 21.75 -12.21 16.25
N LEU A 172 22.47 -12.60 15.20
CA LEU A 172 23.92 -12.46 15.12
C LEU A 172 24.34 -10.99 15.25
N LEU A 173 23.70 -10.08 14.52
CA LEU A 173 24.02 -8.65 14.58
C LEU A 173 23.71 -8.06 15.96
N ARG A 174 22.59 -8.48 16.57
CA ARG A 174 22.20 -8.02 17.91
C ARG A 174 23.21 -8.47 18.98
N GLU A 175 23.61 -9.73 18.92
CA GLU A 175 24.58 -10.31 19.85
C GLU A 175 25.97 -9.66 19.68
N ALA A 176 26.49 -9.63 18.44
CA ALA A 176 27.83 -9.12 18.16
C ALA A 176 27.96 -7.61 18.46
N SER A 177 26.91 -6.83 18.23
CA SER A 177 26.91 -5.40 18.59
C SER A 177 26.77 -5.15 20.11
N GLY A 178 26.46 -6.18 20.90
CA GLY A 178 26.19 -6.04 22.34
C GLY A 178 25.03 -5.10 22.65
N GLY A 179 24.06 -4.98 21.74
CA GLY A 179 22.93 -4.05 21.86
C GLY A 179 23.30 -2.56 21.81
N LYS A 180 24.52 -2.20 21.39
CA LYS A 180 24.99 -0.80 21.32
C LYS A 180 24.42 -0.01 20.14
N ILE A 181 23.84 -0.71 19.16
CA ILE A 181 23.21 -0.12 17.98
C ILE A 181 21.89 -0.85 17.70
N LYS A 182 20.93 -0.12 17.13
CA LYS A 182 19.64 -0.69 16.76
C LYS A 182 19.76 -1.54 15.49
N ILE A 183 18.87 -2.52 15.32
CA ILE A 183 18.82 -3.38 14.14
C ILE A 183 17.58 -3.06 13.30
N LYS A 184 17.78 -2.86 11.99
CA LYS A 184 16.72 -2.77 10.98
C LYS A 184 16.73 -4.02 10.10
N ALA A 185 15.70 -4.85 10.18
CA ALA A 185 15.52 -5.98 9.28
C ALA A 185 14.84 -5.50 7.99
N ALA A 186 15.39 -5.82 6.83
CA ALA A 186 14.83 -5.45 5.54
C ALA A 186 15.12 -6.49 4.46
N GLY A 187 14.24 -6.56 3.46
CA GLY A 187 14.33 -7.50 2.33
C GLY A 187 13.54 -8.78 2.57
N GLY A 188 12.53 -9.03 1.75
CA GLY A 188 11.75 -10.28 1.76
C GLY A 188 10.61 -10.37 2.78
N ILE A 189 10.45 -9.40 3.69
CA ILE A 189 9.43 -9.42 4.75
C ILE A 189 8.07 -9.02 4.16
N ARG A 190 7.14 -9.96 4.00
CA ARG A 190 5.85 -9.73 3.33
C ARG A 190 4.63 -10.02 4.20
N THR A 191 4.75 -10.86 5.23
CA THR A 191 3.62 -11.25 6.08
C THR A 191 3.69 -10.65 7.48
N LEU A 192 2.55 -10.63 8.18
CA LEU A 192 2.48 -10.22 9.57
C LEU A 192 3.33 -11.13 10.47
N GLU A 193 3.30 -12.45 10.23
CA GLU A 193 4.08 -13.43 10.98
C GLU A 193 5.58 -13.18 10.87
N GLU A 194 6.08 -12.96 9.65
CA GLU A 194 7.50 -12.64 9.41
C GLU A 194 7.89 -11.34 10.12
N CYS A 195 7.08 -10.29 9.97
CA CYS A 195 7.33 -9.00 10.61
C CYS A 195 7.44 -9.13 12.13
N LEU A 196 6.49 -9.83 12.76
CA LEU A 196 6.50 -10.06 14.20
C LEU A 196 7.68 -10.93 14.65
N ALA A 197 8.05 -11.96 13.86
CA ALA A 197 9.21 -12.80 14.16
C ALA A 197 10.52 -11.99 14.16
N PHE A 198 10.69 -11.06 13.23
CA PHE A 198 11.86 -10.18 13.20
C PHE A 198 11.92 -9.23 14.39
N ILE A 199 10.78 -8.63 14.77
CA ILE A 199 10.70 -7.77 15.96
C ILE A 199 11.06 -8.57 17.22
N GLN A 200 10.52 -9.78 17.36
CA GLN A 200 10.83 -10.68 18.48
C GLN A 200 12.31 -11.13 18.49
N ALA A 201 12.94 -11.26 17.32
CA ALA A 201 14.36 -11.57 17.20
C ALA A 201 15.29 -10.40 17.56
N GLY A 202 14.73 -9.20 17.80
CA GLY A 202 15.48 -8.02 18.24
C GLY A 202 15.60 -6.90 17.20
N ALA A 203 14.84 -6.95 16.11
CA ALA A 203 14.77 -5.82 15.18
C ALA A 203 13.93 -4.67 15.77
N GLU A 204 14.50 -3.47 15.80
CA GLU A 204 13.82 -2.24 16.25
C GLU A 204 13.25 -1.43 15.07
N ARG A 205 13.49 -1.87 13.83
CA ARG A 205 12.85 -1.33 12.62
C ARG A 205 12.73 -2.42 11.55
N ILE A 206 11.71 -2.32 10.71
CA ILE A 206 11.39 -3.21 9.61
C ILE A 206 11.31 -2.36 8.32
N GLY A 207 12.12 -2.68 7.32
CA GLY A 207 11.98 -2.10 5.98
C GLY A 207 11.22 -3.06 5.06
N THR A 208 10.03 -2.66 4.60
CA THR A 208 9.21 -3.48 3.71
C THR A 208 8.31 -2.64 2.81
N SER A 209 8.04 -3.12 1.60
CA SER A 209 7.00 -2.59 0.70
C SER A 209 5.60 -3.13 1.00
N ALA A 210 5.50 -4.17 1.85
CA ALA A 210 4.25 -4.79 2.27
C ALA A 210 3.69 -4.16 3.56
N GLY A 211 4.16 -2.97 3.96
CA GLY A 211 3.78 -2.34 5.23
C GLY A 211 2.27 -2.22 5.38
N ALA A 212 1.60 -1.70 4.35
CA ALA A 212 0.15 -1.50 4.36
C ALA A 212 -0.63 -2.80 4.54
N SER A 213 -0.26 -3.88 3.84
CA SER A 213 -0.92 -5.19 4.00
C SER A 213 -0.66 -5.81 5.36
N ILE A 214 0.57 -5.69 5.89
CA ILE A 214 0.94 -6.21 7.21
C ILE A 214 0.12 -5.53 8.32
N VAL A 215 0.06 -4.20 8.33
CA VAL A 215 -0.69 -3.46 9.37
C VAL A 215 -2.18 -3.70 9.22
N ARG A 216 -2.70 -3.74 7.99
CA ARG A 216 -4.10 -4.05 7.73
C ARG A 216 -4.50 -5.43 8.27
N GLU A 217 -3.68 -6.45 8.02
CA GLU A 217 -3.92 -7.78 8.55
C GLU A 217 -3.92 -7.80 10.08
N TYR A 218 -2.98 -7.09 10.71
CA TYR A 218 -2.96 -6.91 12.16
C TYR A 218 -4.27 -6.30 12.66
N LEU A 219 -4.67 -5.16 12.10
CA LEU A 219 -5.89 -4.45 12.48
C LEU A 219 -7.15 -5.29 12.25
N ALA A 220 -7.18 -6.11 11.19
CA ALA A 220 -8.28 -7.03 10.93
C ALA A 220 -8.36 -8.12 12.02
N ARG A 221 -7.23 -8.74 12.37
CA ARG A 221 -7.13 -9.77 13.43
C ARG A 221 -7.43 -9.22 14.83
N THR A 222 -7.18 -7.94 15.08
CA THR A 222 -7.45 -7.29 16.37
C THR A 222 -8.79 -6.53 16.41
N GLY A 223 -9.53 -6.48 15.30
CA GLY A 223 -10.81 -5.77 15.21
C GLY A 223 -10.68 -4.24 15.26
N GLN A 224 -9.52 -3.69 14.87
CA GLN A 224 -9.14 -2.28 14.97
C GLN A 224 -9.05 -1.56 13.61
N LEU A 225 -9.55 -2.15 12.52
CA LEU A 225 -9.55 -1.47 11.22
C LEU A 225 -10.26 -0.10 11.31
N PRO A 226 -9.65 0.99 10.79
CA PRO A 226 -10.24 2.33 10.83
C PRO A 226 -11.44 2.49 9.89
N TYR A 227 -11.68 1.50 9.03
CA TYR A 227 -12.78 1.44 8.05
C TYR A 227 -13.39 0.03 8.04
N GLU A 228 -14.57 -0.12 7.44
CA GLU A 228 -15.10 -1.45 7.11
C GLU A 228 -14.58 -1.90 5.75
N GLU A 229 -14.08 -3.14 5.67
CA GLU A 229 -13.85 -3.81 4.39
C GLU A 229 -15.11 -4.56 3.97
N VAL A 230 -15.54 -4.33 2.74
CA VAL A 230 -16.77 -4.91 2.20
C VAL A 230 -16.50 -5.42 0.79
N GLU A 231 -16.84 -6.68 0.54
CA GLU A 231 -16.94 -7.22 -0.82
C GLU A 231 -18.37 -7.04 -1.29
N ILE A 232 -18.54 -6.48 -2.49
CA ILE A 232 -19.86 -6.22 -3.07
C ILE A 232 -19.88 -6.79 -4.48
N PHE A 233 -20.81 -7.72 -4.72
CA PHE A 233 -21.13 -8.25 -6.04
C PHE A 233 -22.39 -7.57 -6.52
N ILE A 234 -22.40 -7.08 -7.76
CA ILE A 234 -23.53 -6.34 -8.33
C ILE A 234 -23.87 -6.83 -9.74
N ASP A 235 -25.15 -6.73 -10.08
CA ASP A 235 -25.64 -7.00 -11.42
C ASP A 235 -26.94 -6.21 -11.69
N GLY A 236 -27.18 -5.86 -12.95
CA GLY A 236 -28.39 -5.25 -13.47
C GLY A 236 -28.96 -6.00 -14.68
N ALA A 237 -30.27 -6.26 -14.64
CA ALA A 237 -31.00 -6.95 -15.71
C ALA A 237 -32.17 -6.11 -16.23
N CYS A 238 -32.48 -6.25 -17.52
CA CYS A 238 -33.63 -5.59 -18.16
C CYS A 238 -34.33 -6.52 -19.15
N LEU A 239 -35.65 -6.68 -19.03
CA LEU A 239 -36.49 -7.50 -19.90
C LEU A 239 -37.04 -6.65 -21.05
N GLY A 240 -36.29 -6.61 -22.16
CA GLY A 240 -36.48 -5.56 -23.17
C GLY A 240 -35.68 -4.33 -22.77
N ASN A 241 -35.00 -3.69 -23.70
CA ASN A 241 -34.07 -2.59 -23.41
C ASN A 241 -34.35 -1.39 -24.32
N PRO A 242 -35.28 -0.48 -23.93
CA PRO A 242 -35.84 -0.32 -22.59
C PRO A 242 -37.02 -1.28 -22.26
N GLY A 243 -37.28 -1.47 -20.96
CA GLY A 243 -38.36 -2.34 -20.44
C GLY A 243 -38.26 -2.55 -18.92
N PRO A 244 -39.04 -3.49 -18.33
CA PRO A 244 -38.96 -3.81 -16.91
C PRO A 244 -37.58 -4.31 -16.51
N GLY A 245 -36.97 -3.69 -15.50
CA GLY A 245 -35.62 -4.01 -15.06
C GLY A 245 -35.50 -4.20 -13.56
N GLY A 246 -34.42 -4.88 -13.18
CA GLY A 246 -34.09 -5.18 -11.79
C GLY A 246 -32.60 -5.08 -11.59
N PHE A 247 -32.19 -4.73 -10.37
CA PHE A 247 -30.83 -4.73 -9.92
C PHE A 247 -30.69 -5.64 -8.70
N SER A 248 -29.46 -6.10 -8.44
CA SER A 248 -29.14 -6.76 -7.20
C SER A 248 -27.74 -6.43 -6.72
N ALA A 249 -27.53 -6.51 -5.41
CA ALA A 249 -26.22 -6.42 -4.79
C ALA A 249 -26.11 -7.40 -3.62
N ILE A 250 -24.99 -8.11 -3.53
CA ILE A 250 -24.64 -8.97 -2.39
C ILE A 250 -23.44 -8.35 -1.69
N LEU A 251 -23.65 -7.84 -0.48
CA LEU A 251 -22.63 -7.21 0.35
C LEU A 251 -22.14 -8.22 1.40
N ARG A 252 -20.83 -8.37 1.55
CA ARG A 252 -20.20 -9.23 2.55
C ARG A 252 -19.19 -8.46 3.37
N ALA A 253 -19.35 -8.50 4.69
CA ALA A 253 -18.42 -7.91 5.65
C ALA A 253 -18.43 -8.70 6.95
N ARG A 254 -17.25 -8.96 7.53
CA ARG A 254 -17.09 -9.61 8.86
C ARG A 254 -17.90 -10.91 9.03
N GLY A 255 -17.99 -11.72 7.98
CA GLY A 255 -18.76 -12.98 7.99
C GLY A 255 -20.28 -12.82 7.90
N HIS A 256 -20.79 -11.58 7.77
CA HIS A 256 -22.20 -11.31 7.51
C HIS A 256 -22.43 -11.01 6.02
N GLU A 257 -23.56 -11.47 5.51
CA GLU A 257 -24.01 -11.21 4.15
C GLU A 257 -25.33 -10.42 4.19
N LYS A 258 -25.47 -9.43 3.30
CA LYS A 258 -26.70 -8.68 3.07
C LYS A 258 -27.01 -8.64 1.57
N VAL A 259 -28.21 -9.04 1.21
CA VAL A 259 -28.71 -8.97 -0.18
C VAL A 259 -29.62 -7.76 -0.34
N LEU A 260 -29.41 -7.01 -1.42
CA LEU A 260 -30.26 -5.91 -1.86
C LEU A 260 -30.81 -6.25 -3.24
N THR A 261 -32.09 -6.00 -3.46
CA THR A 261 -32.75 -6.11 -4.76
C THR A 261 -33.73 -4.97 -4.92
N GLY A 262 -33.94 -4.53 -6.14
CA GLY A 262 -34.98 -3.57 -6.50
C GLY A 262 -35.08 -3.43 -8.01
N GLY A 263 -35.99 -2.61 -8.51
CA GLY A 263 -36.19 -2.49 -9.95
C GLY A 263 -37.09 -1.33 -10.33
N GLU A 264 -37.31 -1.20 -11.63
CA GLU A 264 -38.13 -0.14 -12.23
C GLU A 264 -38.94 -0.75 -13.39
N ALA A 265 -40.18 -0.29 -13.56
CA ALA A 265 -41.07 -0.79 -14.62
C ALA A 265 -40.58 -0.50 -16.05
N GLU A 266 -39.88 0.62 -16.24
CA GLU A 266 -39.37 1.05 -17.54
C GLU A 266 -37.97 1.64 -17.36
N THR A 267 -36.95 0.87 -17.74
CA THR A 267 -35.54 1.21 -17.52
C THR A 267 -34.66 0.56 -18.58
N THR A 268 -33.33 0.60 -18.40
CA THR A 268 -32.35 -0.03 -19.30
C THR A 268 -31.38 -0.88 -18.49
N ASN A 269 -30.69 -1.82 -19.14
CA ASN A 269 -29.67 -2.64 -18.48
C ASN A 269 -28.61 -1.77 -17.80
N ASN A 270 -28.03 -0.83 -18.56
CA ASN A 270 -27.02 0.09 -18.07
C ASN A 270 -27.47 0.92 -16.86
N ARG A 271 -28.76 1.29 -16.79
CA ARG A 271 -29.30 2.03 -15.65
C ARG A 271 -29.36 1.15 -14.40
N MET A 272 -29.79 -0.11 -14.56
CA MET A 272 -29.85 -1.07 -13.45
C MET A 272 -28.47 -1.45 -12.92
N GLU A 273 -27.46 -1.56 -13.78
CA GLU A 273 -26.06 -1.76 -13.39
C GLU A 273 -25.55 -0.65 -12.47
N ILE A 274 -25.72 0.62 -12.88
CA ILE A 274 -25.30 1.76 -12.05
C ILE A 274 -26.14 1.82 -10.76
N ARG A 275 -27.44 1.52 -10.85
CA ARG A 275 -28.34 1.48 -9.69
C ARG A 275 -27.85 0.47 -8.65
N ALA A 276 -27.43 -0.72 -9.07
CA ALA A 276 -26.87 -1.74 -8.20
C ALA A 276 -25.68 -1.21 -7.39
N ALA A 277 -24.71 -0.56 -8.06
CA ALA A 277 -23.55 0.04 -7.40
C ALA A 277 -23.94 1.15 -6.41
N VAL A 278 -24.84 2.05 -6.82
CA VAL A 278 -25.30 3.18 -5.98
C VAL A 278 -26.00 2.67 -4.73
N GLU A 279 -26.96 1.76 -4.86
CA GLU A 279 -27.73 1.26 -3.73
C GLU A 279 -26.86 0.40 -2.79
N ALA A 280 -25.88 -0.32 -3.33
CA ALA A 280 -24.91 -1.04 -2.52
C ALA A 280 -24.02 -0.11 -1.67
N LEU A 281 -23.47 0.94 -2.28
CA LEU A 281 -22.64 1.91 -1.56
C LEU A 281 -23.47 2.71 -0.54
N LYS A 282 -24.71 3.09 -0.86
CA LYS A 282 -25.64 3.75 0.09
C LYS A 282 -25.96 2.91 1.32
N ALA A 283 -25.95 1.58 1.19
CA ALA A 283 -26.24 0.69 2.30
C ALA A 283 -25.12 0.62 3.35
N LEU A 284 -23.93 1.16 3.05
CA LEU A 284 -22.79 1.22 3.96
C LEU A 284 -22.99 2.35 4.97
N LYS A 285 -22.89 2.01 6.27
CA LYS A 285 -23.18 2.94 7.36
C LYS A 285 -22.03 3.91 7.69
N LYS A 286 -20.84 3.63 7.18
CA LYS A 286 -19.62 4.42 7.41
C LYS A 286 -18.70 4.33 6.20
N PRO A 287 -17.75 5.28 6.05
CA PRO A 287 -16.66 5.17 5.09
C PRO A 287 -16.02 3.79 5.12
N SER A 288 -15.86 3.20 3.94
CA SER A 288 -15.51 1.77 3.78
C SER A 288 -14.59 1.61 2.59
N ARG A 289 -13.74 0.58 2.64
CA ARG A 289 -13.00 0.07 1.49
C ARG A 289 -13.80 -1.05 0.84
N VAL A 290 -14.13 -0.86 -0.42
CA VAL A 290 -15.06 -1.72 -1.15
C VAL A 290 -14.36 -2.39 -2.31
N LYS A 291 -14.41 -3.72 -2.37
CA LYS A 291 -14.13 -4.47 -3.61
C LYS A 291 -15.44 -4.67 -4.35
N MET A 292 -15.63 -3.95 -5.45
CA MET A 292 -16.85 -3.95 -6.25
C MET A 292 -16.67 -4.87 -7.46
N TYR A 293 -17.35 -6.00 -7.47
CA TYR A 293 -17.34 -6.99 -8.55
C TYR A 293 -18.51 -6.74 -9.50
N THR A 294 -18.22 -6.58 -10.79
CA THR A 294 -19.21 -6.38 -11.84
C THR A 294 -18.72 -6.97 -13.16
N ASP A 295 -19.62 -7.51 -13.98
CA ASP A 295 -19.33 -7.91 -15.36
C ASP A 295 -19.63 -6.81 -16.39
N SER A 296 -20.23 -5.71 -15.95
CA SER A 296 -20.57 -4.55 -16.78
C SER A 296 -19.33 -3.71 -17.12
N LYS A 297 -18.81 -3.90 -18.32
CA LYS A 297 -17.75 -3.03 -18.88
C LYS A 297 -18.19 -1.56 -18.98
N TYR A 298 -19.49 -1.31 -19.17
CA TYR A 298 -20.05 0.03 -19.21
C TYR A 298 -19.95 0.72 -17.85
N LEU A 299 -20.32 0.02 -16.77
CA LEU A 299 -20.21 0.55 -15.41
C LEU A 299 -18.75 0.76 -15.02
N LEU A 300 -17.89 -0.25 -15.28
CA LEU A 300 -16.46 -0.18 -15.00
C LEU A 300 -15.83 1.06 -15.67
N SER A 301 -15.91 1.13 -17.00
CA SER A 301 -15.32 2.25 -17.78
C SER A 301 -15.95 3.59 -17.38
N GLY A 302 -17.25 3.58 -17.08
CA GLY A 302 -17.97 4.75 -16.61
C GLY A 302 -17.43 5.27 -15.29
N ALA A 303 -17.28 4.40 -14.30
CA ALA A 303 -16.80 4.77 -12.98
C ALA A 303 -15.31 5.15 -12.97
N THR A 304 -14.46 4.45 -13.74
CA THR A 304 -13.00 4.65 -13.71
C THR A 304 -12.51 5.72 -14.68
N ASP A 305 -13.01 5.73 -15.92
CA ASP A 305 -12.42 6.54 -16.99
C ASP A 305 -13.26 7.78 -17.31
N TRP A 306 -14.59 7.63 -17.33
CA TRP A 306 -15.48 8.67 -17.86
C TRP A 306 -15.94 9.64 -16.79
N LEU A 307 -16.36 9.13 -15.63
CA LEU A 307 -16.94 9.91 -14.54
C LEU A 307 -16.03 11.06 -14.07
N PRO A 308 -14.70 10.86 -13.87
CA PRO A 308 -13.80 11.97 -13.50
C PRO A 308 -13.73 13.08 -14.57
N ARG A 309 -13.93 12.73 -15.85
CA ARG A 309 -13.94 13.70 -16.96
C ARG A 309 -15.29 14.41 -17.05
N TRP A 310 -16.39 13.68 -16.84
CA TRP A 310 -17.74 14.23 -16.86
C TRP A 310 -17.97 15.21 -15.72
N GLU A 311 -17.49 14.92 -14.50
CA GLU A 311 -17.57 15.86 -13.37
C GLU A 311 -16.95 17.22 -13.71
N LYS A 312 -15.74 17.21 -14.31
CA LYS A 312 -15.05 18.44 -14.73
C LYS A 312 -15.81 19.23 -15.80
N ARG A 313 -16.71 18.58 -16.54
CA ARG A 313 -17.52 19.17 -17.61
C ARG A 313 -18.98 19.39 -17.21
N GLY A 314 -19.31 19.30 -15.92
CA GLY A 314 -20.69 19.45 -15.44
C GLY A 314 -21.64 18.37 -15.99
N PHE A 315 -21.17 17.12 -16.09
CA PHE A 315 -21.91 15.95 -16.58
C PHE A 315 -22.42 16.08 -18.02
N ARG A 316 -21.54 16.58 -18.90
CA ARG A 316 -21.76 16.67 -20.35
C ARG A 316 -20.78 15.80 -21.14
N THR A 317 -21.24 15.27 -22.27
CA THR A 317 -20.43 14.52 -23.24
C THR A 317 -19.49 15.46 -24.01
N ALA A 318 -18.58 14.91 -24.84
CA ALA A 318 -17.70 15.71 -25.68
C ALA A 318 -18.46 16.63 -26.64
N ASP A 319 -19.62 16.20 -27.13
CA ASP A 319 -20.50 16.96 -28.02
C ASP A 319 -21.45 17.92 -27.26
N GLY A 320 -21.22 18.15 -25.96
CA GLY A 320 -21.97 19.11 -25.15
C GLY A 320 -23.35 18.64 -24.65
N LYS A 321 -23.79 17.43 -25.04
CA LYS A 321 -25.07 16.84 -24.60
C LYS A 321 -24.99 16.36 -23.14
N PRO A 322 -26.09 16.34 -22.38
CA PRO A 322 -26.11 15.70 -21.06
C PRO A 322 -25.73 14.22 -21.14
N VAL A 323 -24.97 13.74 -20.17
CA VAL A 323 -24.63 12.31 -20.03
C VAL A 323 -25.91 11.51 -19.73
N LYS A 324 -26.08 10.33 -20.34
CA LYS A 324 -27.19 9.42 -20.02
C LYS A 324 -27.06 8.89 -18.59
N ASN A 325 -28.18 8.67 -17.89
CA ASN A 325 -28.20 8.24 -16.49
C ASN A 325 -27.46 9.19 -15.53
N ARG A 326 -27.47 10.49 -15.87
CA ARG A 326 -26.76 11.54 -15.11
C ARG A 326 -27.07 11.50 -13.62
N ASP A 327 -28.33 11.29 -13.26
CA ASP A 327 -28.82 11.19 -11.88
C ASP A 327 -28.06 10.12 -11.07
N LEU A 328 -27.83 8.93 -11.66
CA LEU A 328 -27.11 7.86 -10.99
C LEU A 328 -25.59 8.08 -11.00
N TRP A 329 -25.04 8.69 -12.06
CA TRP A 329 -23.62 9.03 -12.11
C TRP A 329 -23.22 10.13 -11.12
N GLU A 330 -24.07 11.14 -10.94
CA GLU A 330 -23.88 12.18 -9.93
C GLU A 330 -23.89 11.58 -8.52
N GLU A 331 -24.85 10.69 -8.23
CA GLU A 331 -24.93 10.04 -6.94
C GLU A 331 -23.75 9.08 -6.70
N LEU A 332 -23.38 8.29 -7.71
CA LEU A 332 -22.22 7.39 -7.62
C LEU A 332 -20.94 8.19 -7.37
N SER A 333 -20.73 9.32 -8.07
CA SER A 333 -19.58 10.20 -7.81
C SER A 333 -19.53 10.69 -6.36
N ARG A 334 -20.69 11.06 -5.79
CA ARG A 334 -20.76 11.50 -4.40
C ARG A 334 -20.34 10.38 -3.43
N LEU A 335 -20.76 9.15 -3.70
CA LEU A 335 -20.41 7.97 -2.89
C LEU A 335 -18.94 7.56 -3.06
N LEU A 336 -18.37 7.69 -4.25
CA LEU A 336 -16.94 7.44 -4.51
C LEU A 336 -16.00 8.44 -3.82
N LYS A 337 -16.53 9.55 -3.29
CA LYS A 337 -15.78 10.47 -2.41
C LYS A 337 -15.83 10.06 -0.94
N ILE A 338 -16.77 9.20 -0.55
CA ILE A 338 -16.97 8.71 0.82
C ILE A 338 -16.32 7.34 1.00
N HIS A 339 -16.43 6.48 0.00
CA HIS A 339 -15.90 5.12 0.01
C HIS A 339 -14.75 4.99 -0.97
N GLU A 340 -13.72 4.25 -0.58
CA GLU A 340 -12.64 3.87 -1.48
C GLU A 340 -13.05 2.58 -2.19
N VAL A 341 -13.28 2.65 -3.50
CA VAL A 341 -13.79 1.52 -4.29
C VAL A 341 -12.73 1.01 -5.25
N GLU A 342 -12.35 -0.24 -5.07
CA GLU A 342 -11.59 -1.03 -6.04
C GLU A 342 -12.59 -1.75 -6.96
N TRP A 343 -12.52 -1.47 -8.27
CA TRP A 343 -13.39 -2.10 -9.26
C TRP A 343 -12.74 -3.37 -9.82
N ILE A 344 -13.43 -4.49 -9.70
CA ILE A 344 -12.98 -5.80 -10.16
C ILE A 344 -13.92 -6.26 -11.27
N TRP A 345 -13.42 -6.25 -12.50
CA TRP A 345 -14.16 -6.80 -13.62
C TRP A 345 -14.07 -8.32 -13.62
N ILE A 346 -15.21 -8.96 -13.78
CA ILE A 346 -15.31 -10.41 -13.93
C ILE A 346 -16.03 -10.74 -15.24
N GLU A 347 -15.74 -11.91 -15.80
CA GLU A 347 -16.42 -12.36 -16.99
C GLU A 347 -17.84 -12.85 -16.63
N GLY A 348 -18.85 -12.31 -17.30
CA GLY A 348 -20.24 -12.71 -17.10
C GLY A 348 -20.46 -14.17 -17.46
N HIS A 349 -21.22 -14.89 -16.64
CA HIS A 349 -21.56 -16.31 -16.84
C HIS A 349 -20.35 -17.29 -16.91
N ALA A 350 -19.20 -16.91 -16.35
CA ALA A 350 -18.00 -17.74 -16.33
C ALA A 350 -17.82 -18.59 -15.06
N GLY A 351 -18.92 -18.94 -14.36
CA GLY A 351 -18.87 -19.81 -13.17
C GLY A 351 -18.51 -19.12 -11.85
N HIS A 352 -18.55 -17.78 -11.78
CA HIS A 352 -18.41 -17.06 -10.51
C HIS A 352 -19.73 -17.16 -9.71
N PRO A 353 -19.79 -17.89 -8.58
CA PRO A 353 -21.06 -18.24 -7.93
C PRO A 353 -21.88 -17.01 -7.51
N GLU A 354 -21.21 -15.99 -6.99
CA GLU A 354 -21.82 -14.74 -6.54
C GLU A 354 -22.36 -13.88 -7.67
N ASN A 355 -21.64 -13.80 -8.80
CA ASN A 355 -22.11 -13.05 -9.97
C ASN A 355 -23.36 -13.70 -10.56
N GLU A 356 -23.34 -15.03 -10.73
CA GLU A 356 -24.51 -15.76 -11.20
C GLU A 356 -25.70 -15.63 -10.24
N ARG A 357 -25.44 -15.52 -8.94
CA ARG A 357 -26.49 -15.27 -7.95
C ARG A 357 -27.05 -13.86 -8.08
N CYS A 358 -26.21 -12.85 -8.32
CA CYS A 358 -26.66 -11.48 -8.60
C CYS A 358 -27.50 -11.43 -9.90
N ASP A 359 -27.03 -12.02 -10.99
CA ASP A 359 -27.75 -12.11 -12.27
C ASP A 359 -29.17 -12.70 -12.08
N LYS A 360 -29.26 -13.83 -11.38
CA LYS A 360 -30.53 -14.49 -11.09
C LYS A 360 -31.46 -13.60 -10.27
N LEU A 361 -30.93 -12.91 -9.25
CA LEU A 361 -31.70 -12.00 -8.40
C LEU A 361 -32.21 -10.80 -9.19
N ALA A 362 -31.35 -10.16 -9.99
CA ALA A 362 -31.70 -9.02 -10.83
C ALA A 362 -32.78 -9.40 -11.87
N LYS A 363 -32.61 -10.54 -12.57
CA LYS A 363 -33.60 -11.06 -13.53
C LYS A 363 -34.94 -11.39 -12.87
N ASN A 364 -34.93 -11.97 -11.67
CA ASN A 364 -36.15 -12.26 -10.94
C ASN A 364 -36.89 -10.99 -10.55
N GLU A 365 -36.16 -9.94 -10.15
CA GLU A 365 -36.75 -8.65 -9.82
C GLU A 365 -37.36 -7.98 -11.06
N ALA A 366 -36.66 -8.00 -12.20
CA ALA A 366 -37.18 -7.50 -13.47
C ALA A 366 -38.51 -8.20 -13.88
N LYS A 367 -38.63 -9.51 -13.64
CA LYS A 367 -39.86 -10.26 -13.89
C LYS A 367 -41.01 -9.82 -13.00
N LYS A 368 -40.75 -9.49 -11.72
CA LYS A 368 -41.80 -8.96 -10.83
C LYS A 368 -42.37 -7.66 -11.39
N TRP A 369 -41.52 -6.75 -11.84
CA TRP A 369 -41.94 -5.50 -12.45
C TRP A 369 -42.73 -5.69 -13.75
N LYS A 370 -42.35 -6.67 -14.58
CA LYS A 370 -43.15 -7.03 -15.78
C LYS A 370 -44.58 -7.46 -15.41
N ASN A 371 -44.73 -8.26 -14.35
CA ASN A 371 -46.03 -8.78 -13.93
C ASN A 371 -46.88 -7.70 -13.25
N SER A 372 -46.25 -6.78 -12.51
CA SER A 372 -46.91 -5.65 -11.85
C SER A 372 -47.37 -4.56 -12.81
N SER A 373 -46.73 -4.39 -13.97
CA SER A 373 -47.16 -3.46 -15.02
C SER A 373 -48.24 -4.03 -15.96
N SER A 374 -48.57 -5.32 -15.81
CA SER A 374 -49.57 -6.04 -16.61
C SER A 374 -50.91 -6.24 -15.86
N ALA A 375 -51.02 -5.72 -14.64
CA ALA A 375 -52.23 -5.67 -13.81
C ALA A 375 -52.64 -4.21 -13.63
#